data_AF-A0AAD9KQL0-F1
#
_entry.id   AF-A0AAD9KQL0-F1
#
_cell.length_a   1.000
_cell.length_b   1.000
_cell.length_c   1.000
_cell.angle_alpha   90.00
_cell.angle_beta   90.00
_cell.angle_gamma   90.00
#
_symmetry.space_group_name_H-M   'P 1'
#
loop_
_entity.id
_entity.type
_entity.pdbx_description
1 polymer ?
#
loop_
_entity_poly.entity_id
_entity_poly.type
_entity_poly.pdbx_seq_one_letter_code
_entity_poly.pdbx_strand_id
1 'polypeptide(L)'
;MHGCDMDIFLDISFDDVVQQNAQSDDKFSPVLNSVSKMLRRCNAFNNILVIRSARCPLVKFDHVQSGLKCDLSMNNRLALQNTRLIKLLCDVDPRIQTLMYNVRYWAKLKQLAGNPSGGLRVTNYALTMMVIFYLQQLDTPMLPSIEQLAKRAVDAGETCTIEGWDCSFSSDLDKLRSIAASNTDSLRHLLAGFFSFYATFDLSSYVLCPRTGIAVDIAAFSSCMKEDERFAQFKV
;
A
#
# COMPACT_ATOMS: atom_id res chain seq x y z
N MET A 1 -11.65 -13.13 -6.38
CA MET A 1 -10.30 -13.16 -5.75
C MET A 1 -10.19 -14.40 -4.88
N HIS A 2 -9.76 -15.51 -5.44
CA HIS A 2 -9.36 -16.70 -4.66
C HIS A 2 -7.83 -16.77 -4.68
N GLY A 3 -7.21 -16.98 -3.52
CA GLY A 3 -5.75 -17.12 -3.37
C GLY A 3 -4.96 -15.82 -3.24
N CYS A 4 -5.57 -14.75 -2.71
CA CYS A 4 -4.80 -13.61 -2.19
C CYS A 4 -4.46 -13.88 -0.72
N ASP A 5 -3.25 -13.52 -0.30
CA ASP A 5 -2.85 -13.59 1.10
C ASP A 5 -3.66 -12.57 1.93
N MET A 6 -3.93 -12.90 3.19
CA MET A 6 -4.61 -12.03 4.15
C MET A 6 -3.57 -11.38 5.06
N ASP A 7 -3.34 -10.09 4.87
CA ASP A 7 -2.49 -9.29 5.76
C ASP A 7 -3.27 -8.89 7.01
N ILE A 8 -2.80 -9.35 8.17
CA ILE A 8 -3.36 -9.01 9.49
C ILE A 8 -2.39 -8.08 10.19
N PHE A 9 -2.89 -6.92 10.60
CA PHE A 9 -2.15 -5.97 11.42
C PHE A 9 -2.59 -6.08 12.88
N LEU A 10 -1.62 -6.32 13.77
CA LEU A 10 -1.86 -6.33 15.21
C LEU A 10 -1.30 -5.01 15.80
N ASP A 11 -2.18 -4.06 16.09
CA ASP A 11 -1.84 -2.89 16.91
C ASP A 11 -2.01 -3.30 18.37
N ILE A 12 -0.89 -3.56 19.05
CA ILE A 12 -0.93 -3.61 20.51
C ILE A 12 -0.55 -2.20 20.95
N SER A 13 -1.52 -1.47 21.50
CA SER A 13 -1.29 -0.22 22.23
C SER A 13 -0.40 -0.51 23.43
N PHE A 14 0.91 -0.60 23.18
CA PHE A 14 1.95 -0.65 24.19
C PHE A 14 2.34 0.77 24.60
N ASP A 15 1.35 1.66 24.76
CA ASP A 15 1.62 3.06 25.07
C ASP A 15 2.28 3.21 26.45
N ASP A 16 2.15 2.23 27.36
CA ASP A 16 2.72 2.32 28.71
C ASP A 16 3.93 1.40 29.00
N VAL A 17 4.19 0.33 28.24
CA VAL A 17 5.22 -0.66 28.63
C VAL A 17 6.58 -0.41 27.98
N VAL A 18 6.66 0.37 26.89
CA VAL A 18 7.91 0.48 26.12
C VAL A 18 8.56 1.85 26.10
N GLN A 19 8.02 2.84 26.81
CA GLN A 19 8.80 4.05 27.09
C GLN A 19 9.96 3.81 28.07
N GLN A 20 10.05 2.64 28.72
CA GLN A 20 11.10 2.37 29.72
C GLN A 20 12.31 1.56 29.24
N ASN A 21 12.33 0.98 28.04
CA ASN A 21 13.51 0.22 27.57
C ASN A 21 13.81 0.48 26.08
N ALA A 22 14.27 1.69 25.80
CA ALA A 22 14.83 2.06 24.51
C ALA A 22 16.27 1.53 24.39
N GLN A 23 16.48 0.23 24.16
CA GLN A 23 17.82 -0.28 23.76
C GLN A 23 17.94 -1.72 23.22
N SER A 24 16.87 -2.41 22.80
CA SER A 24 17.03 -3.73 22.16
C SER A 24 16.30 -3.87 20.83
N ASP A 25 17.00 -4.40 19.83
CA ASP A 25 16.50 -4.81 18.50
C ASP A 25 15.41 -5.91 18.56
N ASP A 26 15.09 -6.41 19.75
CA ASP A 26 14.23 -7.57 19.99
C ASP A 26 12.88 -7.25 20.66
N LYS A 27 12.46 -5.98 20.63
CA LYS A 27 11.25 -5.47 21.31
C LYS A 27 9.97 -6.26 20.99
N PHE A 28 9.86 -6.82 19.78
CA PHE A 28 8.65 -7.53 19.33
C PHE A 28 8.72 -9.05 19.48
N SER A 29 9.90 -9.64 19.71
CA SER A 29 10.05 -11.10 19.78
C SER A 29 9.25 -11.77 20.90
N PRO A 30 9.12 -11.22 22.12
CA PRO A 30 8.27 -11.83 23.14
C PRO A 30 6.82 -11.97 22.68
N VAL A 31 6.31 -10.98 21.94
CA VAL A 31 4.96 -10.99 21.40
C VAL A 31 4.84 -11.96 20.24
N LEU A 32 5.76 -11.92 19.26
CA LEU A 32 5.76 -12.87 18.14
C LEU A 32 5.84 -14.32 18.62
N ASN A 33 6.63 -14.60 19.65
CA ASN A 33 6.73 -15.91 20.28
C ASN A 33 5.41 -16.31 20.94
N SER A 34 4.75 -15.39 21.64
CA SER A 34 3.46 -15.62 22.29
C SER A 34 2.36 -15.90 21.27
N VAL A 35 2.28 -15.10 20.21
CA VAL A 35 1.36 -15.29 19.08
C VAL A 35 1.62 -16.63 18.40
N SER A 36 2.87 -16.95 18.07
CA SER A 36 3.23 -18.24 17.45
C SER A 36 2.81 -19.42 18.32
N LYS A 37 3.05 -19.34 19.65
CA LYS A 37 2.66 -20.39 20.61
C LYS A 37 1.14 -20.53 20.70
N MET A 38 0.40 -19.43 20.64
CA MET A 38 -1.07 -19.43 20.63
C MET A 38 -1.62 -20.07 19.36
N LEU A 39 -1.11 -19.66 18.19
CA LEU A 39 -1.49 -20.24 16.90
C LEU A 39 -1.21 -21.74 16.85
N ARG A 40 -0.05 -22.19 17.36
CA ARG A 40 0.33 -23.62 17.41
C ARG A 40 -0.56 -24.47 18.31
N ARG A 41 -1.30 -23.86 19.25
CA ARG A 41 -2.23 -24.54 20.15
C ARG A 41 -3.63 -24.70 19.56
N CYS A 42 -3.91 -24.06 18.43
CA CYS A 42 -5.22 -24.06 17.80
C CYS A 42 -5.20 -24.85 16.49
N ASN A 43 -6.04 -25.88 16.39
CA ASN A 43 -6.11 -26.75 15.21
C ASN A 43 -6.66 -26.04 13.96
N ALA A 44 -7.16 -24.81 14.10
CA ALA A 44 -7.61 -23.98 12.98
C ALA A 44 -6.43 -23.43 12.14
N PHE A 45 -5.20 -23.50 12.63
CA PHE A 45 -4.03 -22.94 11.96
C PHE A 45 -2.93 -23.97 11.76
N ASN A 46 -2.21 -23.89 10.64
CA ASN A 46 -1.03 -24.71 10.36
C ASN A 46 0.06 -23.88 9.65
N ASN A 47 1.19 -24.51 9.30
CA ASN A 47 2.31 -23.88 8.56
C ASN A 47 2.86 -22.58 9.20
N ILE A 48 2.92 -22.55 10.54
CA ILE A 48 3.29 -21.35 11.30
C ILE A 48 4.80 -21.10 11.20
N LEU A 49 5.18 -19.97 10.59
CA LEU A 49 6.56 -19.51 10.39
C LEU A 49 6.75 -18.10 10.96
N VAL A 50 7.72 -17.94 11.87
CA VAL A 50 8.07 -16.62 12.43
C VAL A 50 9.26 -16.07 11.65
N ILE A 51 9.10 -14.90 11.04
CA ILE A 51 10.14 -14.19 10.30
C ILE A 51 10.56 -12.97 11.13
N ARG A 52 11.76 -13.06 11.72
CA ARG A 52 12.30 -12.01 12.61
C ARG A 52 13.27 -11.06 11.91
N SER A 53 13.97 -11.56 10.89
CA SER A 53 15.07 -10.85 10.20
C SER A 53 14.61 -9.88 9.10
N ALA A 54 13.31 -9.61 9.01
CA ALA A 54 12.76 -8.67 8.04
C ALA A 54 12.56 -7.31 8.70
N ARG A 55 12.57 -6.23 7.90
CA ARG A 55 12.29 -4.86 8.36
C ARG A 55 10.99 -4.75 9.17
N CYS A 56 10.00 -5.58 8.84
CA CYS A 56 8.78 -5.74 9.62
C CYS A 56 8.67 -7.21 10.03
N PRO A 57 9.00 -7.54 11.30
CA PRO A 57 8.83 -8.89 11.81
C PRO A 57 7.38 -9.36 11.71
N LEU A 58 7.18 -10.59 11.27
CA LEU A 58 5.84 -11.14 11.03
C LEU A 58 5.75 -12.64 11.32
N VAL A 59 4.53 -13.12 11.52
CA VAL A 59 4.18 -14.54 11.62
C VAL A 59 3.33 -14.91 10.41
N LYS A 60 3.85 -15.80 9.54
CA LYS A 60 3.06 -16.43 8.49
C LYS A 60 2.37 -17.68 9.03
N PHE A 61 1.13 -17.94 8.61
CA PHE A 61 0.40 -19.15 8.94
C PHE A 61 -0.75 -19.36 7.95
N ASP A 62 -1.27 -20.57 7.82
CA ASP A 62 -2.47 -20.81 7.01
C ASP A 62 -3.67 -21.12 7.93
N HIS A 63 -4.82 -20.57 7.59
CA HIS A 63 -6.09 -20.85 8.25
C HIS A 63 -6.82 -22.00 7.55
N VAL A 64 -6.86 -23.16 8.21
CA VAL A 64 -7.24 -24.47 7.66
C VAL A 64 -8.63 -24.44 7.02
N GLN A 65 -9.63 -23.91 7.71
CA GLN A 65 -11.02 -23.94 7.23
C GLN A 65 -11.22 -23.12 5.95
N SER A 66 -10.52 -22.00 5.82
CA SER A 66 -10.65 -21.10 4.67
C SER A 66 -9.65 -21.35 3.55
N GLY A 67 -8.56 -22.08 3.83
CA GLY A 67 -7.41 -22.22 2.94
C GLY A 67 -6.62 -20.93 2.70
N LEU A 68 -6.85 -19.88 3.49
CA LEU A 68 -6.15 -18.60 3.38
C LEU A 68 -4.76 -18.68 4.00
N LYS A 69 -3.80 -18.07 3.31
CA LYS A 69 -2.47 -17.77 3.85
C LYS A 69 -2.53 -16.41 4.51
N CYS A 70 -1.99 -16.30 5.71
CA CYS A 70 -2.06 -15.11 6.52
C CYS A 70 -0.66 -14.62 6.91
N ASP A 71 -0.45 -13.32 6.80
CA ASP A 71 0.75 -12.64 7.28
C ASP A 71 0.35 -11.72 8.44
N LEU A 72 0.76 -12.06 9.68
CA LEU A 72 0.54 -11.21 10.86
C LEU A 72 1.77 -10.39 11.16
N SER A 73 1.69 -9.09 10.93
CA SER A 73 2.80 -8.16 11.14
C SER A 73 2.58 -7.27 12.38
N MET A 74 3.68 -6.85 13.00
CA MET A 74 3.67 -5.93 14.14
C MET A 74 4.15 -4.54 13.75
N ASN A 75 3.49 -3.51 14.30
CA ASN A 75 3.91 -2.11 14.24
C ASN A 75 4.09 -1.47 12.82
N ASN A 76 3.54 -2.06 11.76
CA ASN A 76 3.51 -1.45 10.42
C ASN A 76 2.39 -0.39 10.25
N ARG A 77 2.46 0.68 11.04
CA ARG A 77 1.46 1.78 11.02
C ARG A 77 1.41 2.49 9.67
N LEU A 78 2.54 2.56 8.95
CA LEU A 78 2.60 3.11 7.58
C LEU A 78 1.79 2.25 6.60
N ALA A 79 1.91 0.91 6.62
CA ALA A 79 1.10 0.05 5.75
C ALA A 79 -0.39 0.12 6.07
N LEU A 80 -0.76 0.29 7.35
CA LEU A 80 -2.14 0.51 7.74
C LEU A 80 -2.68 1.81 7.13
N GLN A 81 -1.94 2.91 7.23
CA GLN A 81 -2.35 4.18 6.62
C GLN A 81 -2.44 4.11 5.09
N ASN A 82 -1.49 3.46 4.43
CA ASN A 82 -1.55 3.21 2.99
C ASN A 82 -2.80 2.41 2.60
N THR A 83 -3.17 1.41 3.41
CA THR A 83 -4.39 0.61 3.19
C THR A 83 -5.65 1.46 3.34
N ARG A 84 -5.71 2.33 4.36
CA ARG A 84 -6.81 3.28 4.57
C ARG A 84 -6.93 4.27 3.41
N LEU A 85 -5.80 4.81 2.94
CA LEU A 85 -5.76 5.71 1.79
C LEU A 85 -6.28 5.01 0.52
N ILE A 86 -5.76 3.82 0.19
CA ILE A 86 -6.21 3.07 -1.01
C ILE A 86 -7.70 2.75 -0.92
N LYS A 87 -8.18 2.36 0.28
CA LYS A 87 -9.60 2.10 0.51
C LYS A 87 -10.43 3.36 0.25
N LEU A 88 -10.03 4.49 0.82
CA LEU A 88 -10.69 5.78 0.60
C LEU A 88 -10.80 6.07 -0.91
N LEU A 89 -9.69 5.97 -1.64
CA LEU A 89 -9.64 6.23 -3.09
C LEU A 89 -10.51 5.26 -3.90
N CYS A 90 -10.64 4.00 -3.47
CA CYS A 90 -11.55 3.04 -4.10
C CYS A 90 -13.03 3.34 -3.81
N ASP A 91 -13.34 3.89 -2.64
CA ASP A 91 -14.70 4.25 -2.22
C ASP A 91 -15.20 5.56 -2.87
N VAL A 92 -14.30 6.31 -3.55
CA VAL A 92 -14.62 7.53 -4.30
C VAL A 92 -15.53 7.23 -5.50
N ASP A 93 -15.20 6.23 -6.31
CA ASP A 93 -15.97 5.88 -7.51
C ASP A 93 -15.81 4.38 -7.84
N PRO A 94 -16.92 3.65 -8.11
CA PRO A 94 -16.88 2.20 -8.37
C PRO A 94 -16.04 1.80 -9.58
N ARG A 95 -15.83 2.71 -10.55
CA ARG A 95 -14.96 2.47 -11.71
C ARG A 95 -13.51 2.26 -11.28
N ILE A 96 -13.05 2.92 -10.22
CA ILE A 96 -11.66 2.86 -9.73
C ILE A 96 -11.33 1.46 -9.25
N GLN A 97 -12.15 0.92 -8.34
CA GLN A 97 -11.95 -0.42 -7.80
C GLN A 97 -12.04 -1.47 -8.92
N THR A 98 -13.00 -1.31 -9.84
CA THR A 98 -13.18 -2.23 -10.97
C THR A 98 -11.97 -2.18 -11.93
N LEU A 99 -11.42 -1.00 -12.20
CA LEU A 99 -10.22 -0.82 -13.01
C LEU A 99 -9.02 -1.52 -12.35
N MET A 100 -8.80 -1.31 -11.06
CA MET A 100 -7.74 -1.98 -10.31
C MET A 100 -7.84 -3.50 -10.39
N TYR A 101 -9.05 -4.06 -10.27
CA TYR A 101 -9.26 -5.49 -10.42
C TYR A 101 -8.95 -5.99 -11.83
N ASN A 102 -9.38 -5.29 -12.87
CA ASN A 102 -9.10 -5.65 -14.26
C ASN A 102 -7.59 -5.64 -14.56
N VAL A 103 -6.88 -4.60 -14.12
CA VAL A 103 -5.42 -4.49 -14.30
C VAL A 103 -4.69 -5.60 -13.55
N ARG A 104 -5.05 -5.87 -12.28
CA ARG A 104 -4.43 -6.96 -11.51
C ARG A 104 -4.69 -8.33 -12.14
N TYR A 105 -5.91 -8.57 -12.61
CA TYR A 105 -6.26 -9.83 -13.27
C TYR A 105 -5.50 -10.01 -14.57
N TRP A 106 -5.42 -8.97 -15.40
CA TRP A 106 -4.61 -8.96 -16.61
C TRP A 106 -3.13 -9.24 -16.31
N ALA A 107 -2.54 -8.57 -15.32
CA ALA A 107 -1.14 -8.76 -14.95
C ALA A 107 -0.86 -10.19 -14.48
N LYS A 108 -1.80 -10.80 -13.74
CA LYS A 108 -1.72 -12.22 -13.35
C LYS A 108 -1.79 -13.13 -14.58
N LEU A 109 -2.72 -12.91 -15.50
CA LEU A 109 -2.85 -13.71 -16.73
C LEU A 109 -1.60 -13.62 -17.62
N LYS A 110 -0.97 -12.44 -17.68
CA LYS A 110 0.28 -12.21 -18.40
C LYS A 110 1.52 -12.61 -17.62
N GLN A 111 1.37 -13.17 -16.42
CA GLN A 111 2.47 -13.59 -15.56
C GLN A 111 3.44 -12.46 -15.19
N LEU A 112 2.95 -11.22 -15.18
CA LEU A 112 3.69 -10.03 -14.75
C LEU A 112 3.62 -9.84 -13.23
N ALA A 113 2.64 -10.48 -12.59
CA ALA A 113 2.40 -10.45 -11.15
C ALA A 113 2.11 -11.85 -10.60
N GLY A 114 2.33 -12.06 -9.30
CA GLY A 114 2.19 -13.35 -8.61
C GLY A 114 3.37 -14.28 -8.89
N ASN A 115 3.91 -14.94 -7.87
CA ASN A 115 5.22 -15.62 -7.91
C ASN A 115 5.08 -17.15 -7.88
N PRO A 116 5.34 -17.86 -9.00
CA PRO A 116 5.62 -19.30 -8.96
C PRO A 116 7.05 -19.68 -9.37
N SER A 117 7.90 -18.75 -9.83
CA SER A 117 9.16 -19.11 -10.53
C SER A 117 10.33 -18.11 -10.42
N GLY A 118 10.29 -17.11 -9.52
CA GLY A 118 11.50 -16.36 -9.13
C GLY A 118 11.99 -15.23 -10.06
N GLY A 119 11.14 -14.67 -10.92
CA GLY A 119 11.46 -13.47 -11.72
C GLY A 119 11.08 -12.14 -11.04
N LEU A 120 11.65 -11.01 -11.50
CA LEU A 120 11.30 -9.64 -11.06
C LEU A 120 9.87 -9.31 -11.50
N ARG A 121 8.88 -9.56 -10.64
CA ARG A 121 7.45 -9.36 -10.94
C ARG A 121 6.92 -8.12 -10.22
N VAL A 122 6.03 -7.40 -10.88
CA VAL A 122 5.38 -6.20 -10.33
C VAL A 122 4.46 -6.64 -9.19
N THR A 123 4.59 -6.01 -8.03
CA THR A 123 3.73 -6.32 -6.87
C THR A 123 2.31 -5.79 -7.11
N ASN A 124 1.32 -6.39 -6.44
CA ASN A 124 -0.06 -5.87 -6.48
C ASN A 124 -0.15 -4.43 -5.97
N TYR A 125 0.71 -4.06 -5.01
CA TYR A 125 0.81 -2.68 -4.52
C TYR A 125 1.34 -1.74 -5.61
N ALA A 126 2.41 -2.11 -6.32
CA ALA A 126 2.93 -1.31 -7.42
C ALA A 126 1.90 -1.13 -8.55
N LEU A 127 1.18 -2.20 -8.95
CA LEU A 127 0.07 -2.07 -9.91
C LEU A 127 -1.03 -1.13 -9.43
N THR A 128 -1.31 -1.11 -8.12
CA THR A 128 -2.29 -0.20 -7.53
C THR A 128 -1.84 1.24 -7.62
N MET A 129 -0.55 1.51 -7.31
CA MET A 129 0.04 2.83 -7.45
C MET A 129 0.04 3.31 -8.90
N MET A 130 0.30 2.42 -9.87
CA MET A 130 0.20 2.74 -11.29
C MET A 130 -1.23 3.14 -11.70
N VAL A 131 -2.25 2.41 -11.22
CA VAL A 131 -3.65 2.77 -11.51
C VAL A 131 -4.01 4.11 -10.87
N ILE A 132 -3.64 4.35 -9.60
CA ILE A 132 -3.89 5.64 -8.93
C ILE A 132 -3.22 6.78 -9.70
N PHE A 133 -1.95 6.61 -10.07
CA PHE A 133 -1.21 7.61 -10.83
C PHE A 133 -1.88 7.92 -12.16
N TYR A 134 -2.23 6.89 -12.95
CA TYR A 134 -2.94 7.06 -14.21
C TYR A 134 -4.25 7.85 -14.05
N LEU A 135 -5.05 7.54 -13.02
CA LEU A 135 -6.32 8.25 -12.75
C LEU A 135 -6.12 9.71 -12.34
N GLN A 136 -4.95 10.07 -11.79
CA GLN A 136 -4.55 11.45 -11.51
C GLN A 136 -4.09 12.18 -12.78
N GLN A 137 -3.61 11.45 -13.81
CA GLN A 137 -3.11 12.03 -15.07
C GLN A 137 -4.19 12.23 -16.14
N LEU A 138 -5.44 11.83 -15.90
CA LEU A 138 -6.52 12.04 -16.86
C LEU A 138 -6.75 13.54 -17.11
N ASP A 139 -7.15 13.91 -18.33
CA ASP A 139 -7.51 15.30 -18.68
C ASP A 139 -8.57 15.88 -17.73
N THR A 140 -9.52 15.02 -17.32
CA THR A 140 -10.39 15.26 -16.17
C THR A 140 -10.06 14.25 -15.07
N PRO A 141 -9.20 14.63 -14.08
CA PRO A 141 -8.74 13.72 -13.05
C PRO A 141 -9.89 13.12 -12.24
N MET A 142 -9.83 11.80 -12.02
CA MET A 142 -10.77 11.13 -11.13
C MET A 142 -10.31 11.15 -9.67
N LEU A 143 -9.01 11.30 -9.44
CA LEU A 143 -8.40 11.33 -8.12
C LEU A 143 -7.51 12.56 -7.98
N PRO A 144 -7.51 13.24 -6.82
CA PRO A 144 -6.50 14.25 -6.52
C PRO A 144 -5.14 13.60 -6.22
N SER A 145 -4.09 14.42 -6.22
CA SER A 145 -2.81 14.04 -5.61
C SER A 145 -2.96 13.80 -4.11
N ILE A 146 -2.10 12.97 -3.52
CA ILE A 146 -2.15 12.71 -2.07
C ILE A 146 -1.78 13.98 -1.29
N GLU A 147 -0.92 14.85 -1.84
CA GLU A 147 -0.62 16.16 -1.23
C GLU A 147 -1.82 17.10 -1.17
N GLN A 148 -2.67 17.10 -2.19
CA GLN A 148 -3.94 17.84 -2.13
C GLN A 148 -4.86 17.29 -1.03
N LEU A 149 -4.87 15.98 -0.81
CA LEU A 149 -5.61 15.37 0.31
C LEU A 149 -5.00 15.75 1.66
N ALA A 150 -3.67 15.74 1.76
CA ALA A 150 -2.94 16.10 2.97
C ALA A 150 -3.19 17.56 3.36
N LYS A 151 -3.12 18.47 2.39
CA LYS A 151 -3.41 19.90 2.61
C LYS A 151 -4.83 20.10 3.15
N ARG A 152 -5.83 19.43 2.56
CA ARG A 152 -7.23 19.49 3.04
C ARG A 152 -7.38 18.93 4.46
N ALA A 153 -6.61 17.90 4.80
CA ALA A 153 -6.59 17.33 6.15
C ALA A 153 -6.06 18.36 7.14
N VAL A 154 -4.94 19.02 6.82
CA VAL A 154 -4.34 20.09 7.62
C VAL A 154 -5.32 21.24 7.82
N ASP A 155 -6.00 21.69 6.75
CA ASP A 155 -7.01 22.76 6.80
C ASP A 155 -8.19 22.39 7.73
N ALA A 156 -8.50 21.09 7.86
CA ALA A 156 -9.53 20.55 8.75
C ALA A 156 -9.02 20.19 10.16
N GLY A 157 -7.73 20.37 10.45
CA GLY A 157 -7.11 19.96 11.72
C GLY A 157 -6.84 18.45 11.86
N GLU A 158 -6.99 17.69 10.79
CA GLU A 158 -6.77 16.24 10.73
C GLU A 158 -5.31 15.93 10.35
N THR A 159 -4.41 15.95 11.33
CA THR A 159 -2.98 15.65 11.09
C THR A 159 -2.60 14.25 11.56
N CYS A 160 -1.75 13.56 10.80
CA CYS A 160 -1.23 12.24 11.15
C CYS A 160 0.24 12.13 10.75
N THR A 161 1.12 12.06 11.75
CA THR A 161 2.55 11.82 11.54
C THR A 161 2.93 10.46 12.10
N ILE A 162 3.55 9.62 11.27
CA ILE A 162 3.99 8.26 11.65
C ILE A 162 5.46 8.14 11.26
N GLU A 163 6.32 7.85 12.24
CA GLU A 163 7.77 7.66 12.00
C GLU A 163 8.42 8.85 11.25
N GLY A 164 7.98 10.07 11.55
CA GLY A 164 8.46 11.29 10.91
C GLY A 164 7.92 11.53 9.49
N TRP A 165 7.02 10.67 8.99
CA TRP A 165 6.32 10.85 7.72
C TRP A 165 4.95 11.48 7.93
N ASP A 166 4.67 12.52 7.15
CA ASP A 166 3.32 13.05 7.03
C ASP A 166 2.44 12.05 6.25
N CYS A 167 1.49 11.48 6.99
CA CYS A 167 0.50 10.50 6.56
C CYS A 167 -0.92 11.09 6.62
N SER A 168 -1.05 12.41 6.67
CA SER A 168 -2.34 13.10 6.72
C SER A 168 -3.04 13.00 5.36
N PHE A 169 -4.34 12.70 5.36
CA PHE A 169 -5.19 12.80 4.18
C PHE A 169 -6.65 13.02 4.63
N SER A 170 -7.36 13.93 3.97
CA SER A 170 -8.76 14.20 4.29
C SER A 170 -9.62 13.00 3.92
N SER A 171 -10.52 12.62 4.83
CA SER A 171 -11.46 11.51 4.63
C SER A 171 -12.84 11.96 4.10
N ASP A 172 -12.96 13.21 3.63
CA ASP A 172 -14.19 13.79 3.08
C ASP A 172 -14.56 13.16 1.72
N LEU A 173 -15.24 12.02 1.79
CA LEU A 173 -15.64 11.24 0.62
C LEU A 173 -16.58 11.99 -0.32
N ASP A 174 -17.43 12.88 0.19
CA ASP A 174 -18.42 13.58 -0.63
C ASP A 174 -17.74 14.60 -1.55
N LYS A 175 -16.72 15.31 -1.04
CA LYS A 175 -15.86 16.16 -1.89
C LYS A 175 -15.03 15.38 -2.89
N LEU A 176 -14.64 14.14 -2.59
CA LEU A 176 -13.89 13.32 -3.55
C LEU A 176 -14.81 12.76 -4.64
N ARG A 177 -16.02 12.35 -4.28
CA ARG A 177 -17.05 11.90 -5.22
C ARG A 177 -17.41 12.97 -6.23
N SER A 178 -17.48 14.24 -5.82
CA SER A 178 -17.77 15.34 -6.76
C SER A 178 -16.64 15.56 -7.79
N ILE A 179 -15.38 15.36 -7.39
CA ILE A 179 -14.23 15.38 -8.31
C ILE A 179 -14.38 14.25 -9.33
N ALA A 180 -14.55 13.00 -8.87
CA ALA A 180 -14.66 11.84 -9.75
C ALA A 180 -15.90 11.89 -10.67
N ALA A 181 -17.01 12.46 -10.20
CA ALA A 181 -18.24 12.64 -10.98
C ALA A 181 -18.07 13.59 -12.16
N SER A 182 -17.06 14.47 -12.14
CA SER A 182 -16.74 15.35 -13.27
C SER A 182 -16.18 14.58 -14.47
N ASN A 183 -15.54 13.43 -14.23
CA ASN A 183 -15.09 12.54 -15.28
C ASN A 183 -16.22 11.59 -15.71
N THR A 184 -16.57 11.61 -16.99
CA THR A 184 -17.66 10.80 -17.57
C THR A 184 -17.17 9.58 -18.36
N ASP A 185 -15.87 9.27 -18.31
CA ASP A 185 -15.30 8.16 -19.06
C ASP A 185 -15.88 6.82 -18.61
N SER A 186 -16.24 5.99 -19.58
CA SER A 186 -16.65 4.62 -19.30
C SER A 186 -15.46 3.81 -18.76
N LEU A 187 -15.74 2.77 -17.97
CA LEU A 187 -14.71 1.83 -17.50
C LEU A 187 -13.88 1.23 -18.65
N ARG A 188 -14.50 0.99 -19.82
CA ARG A 188 -13.80 0.50 -21.01
C ARG A 188 -12.78 1.52 -21.51
N HIS A 189 -13.15 2.79 -21.53
CA HIS A 189 -12.27 3.87 -21.95
C HIS A 189 -11.08 4.02 -20.97
N LEU A 190 -11.37 4.02 -19.66
CA LEU A 190 -10.33 4.06 -18.62
C LEU A 190 -9.37 2.87 -18.71
N LEU A 191 -9.86 1.66 -18.97
CA LEU A 191 -9.02 0.47 -19.11
C LEU A 191 -8.13 0.54 -20.36
N ALA A 192 -8.69 0.94 -21.51
CA ALA A 192 -7.91 1.11 -22.74
C ALA A 192 -6.88 2.25 -22.61
N GLY A 193 -7.28 3.34 -21.96
CA GLY A 193 -6.44 4.49 -21.68
C GLY A 193 -5.29 4.14 -20.73
N PHE A 194 -5.51 3.31 -19.70
CA PHE A 194 -4.45 2.84 -18.81
C PHE A 194 -3.33 2.13 -19.59
N PHE A 195 -3.69 1.22 -20.49
CA PHE A 195 -2.69 0.51 -21.31
C PHE A 195 -2.03 1.43 -22.32
N SER A 196 -2.79 2.33 -22.94
CA SER A 196 -2.25 3.29 -23.91
C SER A 196 -1.26 4.24 -23.24
N PHE A 197 -1.60 4.76 -22.06
CA PHE A 197 -0.77 5.62 -21.24
C PHE A 197 0.58 4.96 -20.95
N TYR A 198 0.57 3.75 -20.37
CA TYR A 198 1.82 3.05 -20.01
C TYR A 198 2.56 2.43 -21.20
N ALA A 199 1.93 2.29 -22.37
CA ALA A 199 2.62 1.88 -23.58
C ALA A 199 3.53 2.99 -24.14
N THR A 200 3.20 4.25 -23.87
CA THR A 200 3.96 5.42 -24.35
C THR A 200 4.72 6.16 -23.25
N PHE A 201 4.38 5.92 -21.98
CA PHE A 201 5.03 6.57 -20.85
C PHE A 201 6.48 6.13 -20.70
N ASP A 202 7.40 7.09 -20.57
CA ASP A 202 8.81 6.81 -20.37
C ASP A 202 9.12 6.42 -18.91
N LEU A 203 8.96 5.12 -18.63
CA LEU A 203 9.33 4.52 -17.34
C LEU A 203 10.84 4.48 -17.08
N SER A 204 11.67 4.75 -18.09
CA SER A 204 13.13 4.70 -17.98
C SER A 204 13.76 6.00 -17.50
N SER A 205 13.04 7.12 -17.69
CA SER A 205 13.49 8.45 -17.25
C SER A 205 12.70 8.98 -16.05
N TYR A 206 11.49 8.47 -15.79
CA TYR A 206 10.60 9.02 -14.76
C TYR A 206 10.14 8.01 -13.71
N VAL A 207 10.06 8.50 -12.47
CA VAL A 207 9.40 7.86 -11.33
C VAL A 207 7.95 8.35 -11.26
N LEU A 208 7.03 7.40 -11.13
CA LEU A 208 5.63 7.68 -10.88
C LEU A 208 5.45 8.14 -9.44
N CYS A 209 4.98 9.37 -9.22
CA CYS A 209 4.74 9.89 -7.88
C CYS A 209 3.25 10.16 -7.65
N PRO A 210 2.47 9.18 -7.16
CA PRO A 210 1.07 9.42 -6.77
C PRO A 210 0.91 10.48 -5.67
N ARG A 211 1.97 10.73 -4.89
CA ARG A 211 1.96 11.71 -3.80
C ARG A 211 1.77 13.12 -4.32
N THR A 212 2.61 13.53 -5.26
CA THR A 212 2.53 14.83 -5.93
C THR A 212 1.56 14.80 -7.12
N GLY A 213 1.22 13.61 -7.61
CA GLY A 213 0.40 13.43 -8.81
C GLY A 213 1.13 13.80 -10.10
N ILE A 214 2.48 13.77 -10.10
CA ILE A 214 3.29 14.07 -11.29
C ILE A 214 4.40 13.04 -11.49
N ALA A 215 4.89 12.94 -12.72
CA ALA A 215 6.08 12.18 -13.06
C ALA A 215 7.33 12.98 -12.62
N VAL A 216 8.23 12.34 -11.88
CA VAL A 216 9.46 12.98 -11.39
C VAL A 216 10.65 12.37 -12.09
N ASP A 217 11.55 13.20 -12.63
CA ASP A 217 12.78 12.72 -13.26
C ASP A 217 13.60 11.85 -12.28
N ILE A 218 14.11 10.71 -12.75
CA ILE A 218 14.83 9.75 -11.91
C ILE A 218 16.08 10.37 -11.28
N ALA A 219 16.80 11.24 -11.97
CA ALA A 219 17.98 11.90 -11.42
C ALA A 219 17.59 12.88 -10.30
N ALA A 220 16.53 13.67 -10.52
CA ALA A 220 15.99 14.57 -9.49
C ALA A 220 15.48 13.80 -8.26
N PHE A 221 14.73 12.71 -8.47
CA PHE A 221 14.25 11.85 -7.40
C PHE A 221 15.40 11.22 -6.61
N SER A 222 16.43 10.73 -7.31
CA SER A 222 17.61 10.14 -6.70
C SER A 222 18.41 11.12 -5.85
N SER A 223 18.45 12.41 -6.21
CA SER A 223 19.08 13.45 -5.38
C SER A 223 18.30 13.65 -4.08
N CYS A 224 16.98 13.82 -4.18
CA CYS A 224 16.09 14.00 -3.02
C CYS A 224 16.19 12.83 -2.03
N MET A 225 16.23 11.59 -2.53
CA MET A 225 16.39 10.39 -1.68
C MET A 225 17.73 10.33 -0.94
N LYS A 226 18.79 11.01 -1.42
CA LYS A 226 20.09 11.04 -0.75
C LYS A 226 20.13 12.08 0.36
N GLU A 227 19.37 13.16 0.21
CA GLU A 227 19.36 14.29 1.14
C GLU A 227 18.50 14.03 2.38
N ASP A 228 17.43 13.23 2.25
CA ASP A 228 16.53 12.91 3.35
C ASP A 228 16.87 11.53 3.96
N GLU A 229 17.47 11.57 5.16
CA GLU A 229 17.89 10.38 5.92
C GLU A 229 16.75 9.41 6.20
N ARG A 230 15.49 9.86 6.18
CA ARG A 230 14.32 8.97 6.34
C ARG A 230 14.22 7.97 5.20
N PHE A 231 14.84 8.20 4.04
CA PHE A 231 14.90 7.23 2.94
C PHE A 231 16.00 6.17 3.13
N ALA A 232 16.96 6.35 4.04
CA ALA A 232 18.05 5.41 4.26
C ALA A 232 17.54 4.01 4.65
N GLN A 233 16.44 3.94 5.40
CA GLN A 233 15.76 2.68 5.78
C GLN A 233 15.08 1.93 4.61
N PHE A 234 14.97 2.56 3.42
CA PHE A 234 14.35 1.99 2.22
C PHE A 234 15.37 1.60 1.14
N LYS A 235 16.67 1.81 1.38
CA LYS A 235 17.73 1.32 0.49
C LYS A 235 17.82 -0.21 0.64
N VAL A 236 17.64 -0.92 -0.48
CA VAL A 236 17.80 -2.38 -0.59
C VAL A 236 19.25 -2.71 -0.86
#